data_AF-A0A2I3RHK1-F1
#
_entry.id   AF-A0A2I3RHK1-F1
#
_cell.length_a   1.000
_cell.length_b   1.000
_cell.length_c   1.000
_cell.angle_alpha   90.00
_cell.angle_beta   90.00
_cell.angle_gamma   90.00
#
_symmetry.space_group_name_H-M   'P 1'
#
loop_
_entity.id
_entity.type
_entity.pdbx_description
1 polymer ?
#
loop_
_entity_poly.entity_id
_entity_poly.type
_entity_poly.pdbx_seq_one_letter_code
_entity_poly.pdbx_strand_id
1 'polypeptide(L)'
;MAEHFKQVIRCPVCLKDLEEAVQLKCGYACCLQCLNSLQKEPDGEGLLCRFCSVVSQKDDIKPKYKLRALVSIIKELEPKLKKVLTMNPRMRKFQVDMTLDVDTANNYLIISEDLRSFRSGDLSHNRKEQAERFDTALCVLGTPRFTSGRHYWEVDVGTSQVWDVGVCKESVNPQGKIVLSSEHGFLTVGCREGKVFAASTVPMTPLWVSPQLHRVGIFLDVGMTSIAFYNVSDGCHIYTFIEIPVCEPWRPFFAHQRGSQDDQSILSICPVINSASASGPVSSGGK
;
A
#
# COMPACT_ATOMS: atom_id res chain seq x y z
N MET A 1 5.02 -3.68 8.79
CA MET A 1 6.17 -4.46 9.28
C MET A 1 7.19 -3.61 10.06
N ALA A 2 7.73 -2.52 9.50
CA ALA A 2 8.78 -1.72 10.16
C ALA A 2 8.39 -1.14 11.54
N GLU A 3 7.14 -0.71 11.73
CA GLU A 3 6.73 -0.01 12.96
C GLU A 3 6.59 -0.92 14.17
N HIS A 4 6.13 -2.16 13.98
CA HIS A 4 6.06 -3.15 15.04
C HIS A 4 7.46 -3.64 15.45
N PHE A 5 8.36 -3.83 14.48
CA PHE A 5 9.78 -4.11 14.76
C PHE A 5 10.46 -2.95 15.51
N LYS A 6 10.15 -1.69 15.16
CA LYS A 6 10.67 -0.51 15.85
C LYS A 6 10.27 -0.44 17.32
N GLN A 7 9.09 -0.92 17.69
CA GLN A 7 8.67 -0.96 19.09
C GLN A 7 9.44 -2.00 19.91
N VAL A 8 9.79 -3.15 19.30
CA VAL A 8 10.48 -4.25 19.99
C VAL A 8 11.97 -3.97 20.19
N ILE A 9 12.60 -3.16 19.33
CA ILE A 9 14.02 -2.81 19.43
C ILE A 9 14.31 -1.56 20.26
N ARG A 10 13.28 -0.89 20.79
CA ARG A 10 13.42 0.30 21.62
C ARG A 10 13.52 -0.03 23.09
N CYS A 11 14.41 0.67 23.78
CA CYS A 11 14.54 0.58 25.22
C CYS A 11 13.26 1.10 25.90
N PRO A 12 12.63 0.30 26.79
CA PRO A 12 11.42 0.75 27.49
C PRO A 12 11.66 1.92 28.47
N VAL A 13 12.92 2.27 28.74
CA VAL A 13 13.28 3.35 29.67
C VAL A 13 13.54 4.67 28.93
N CYS A 14 14.43 4.67 27.93
CA CYS A 14 14.84 5.90 27.24
C CYS A 14 14.26 6.04 25.83
N LEU A 15 13.51 5.05 25.34
CA LEU A 15 12.87 4.99 24.02
C LEU A 15 13.85 5.03 22.83
N LYS A 16 15.16 4.95 23.08
CA LYS A 16 16.21 4.80 22.05
C LYS A 16 16.41 3.33 21.67
N ASP A 17 17.06 3.09 20.54
CA ASP A 17 17.37 1.74 20.07
C ASP A 17 18.31 0.99 21.05
N LEU A 18 18.09 -0.31 21.18
CA LEU A 18 18.81 -1.23 22.07
C LEU A 18 20.23 -1.57 21.57
N GLU A 19 21.05 -0.56 21.33
CA GLU A 19 22.42 -0.69 20.80
C GLU A 19 23.39 -1.37 21.78
N GLU A 20 23.24 -1.10 23.07
CA GLU A 20 24.00 -1.78 24.13
C GLU A 20 23.03 -2.44 25.11
N ALA A 21 22.26 -3.40 24.59
CA ALA A 21 21.24 -4.09 25.36
C ALA A 21 21.82 -4.99 26.44
N VAL A 22 21.23 -4.94 27.62
CA VAL A 22 21.42 -5.90 28.72
C VAL A 22 20.09 -6.54 29.05
N GLN A 23 20.13 -7.77 29.53
CA GLN A 23 18.96 -8.52 29.96
C GLN A 23 19.04 -8.82 31.46
N LEU A 24 17.94 -8.57 32.16
CA LEU A 24 17.71 -8.99 33.53
C LEU A 24 17.35 -10.49 33.61
N LYS A 25 17.39 -11.07 34.81
CA LYS A 25 17.03 -12.47 35.08
C LYS A 25 15.68 -12.89 34.50
N CYS A 26 14.68 -12.01 34.61
CA CYS A 26 13.31 -12.24 34.15
C CYS A 26 13.11 -12.08 32.64
N GLY A 27 14.17 -11.76 31.90
CA GLY A 27 14.12 -11.60 30.46
C GLY A 27 13.93 -10.16 29.96
N TYR A 28 13.64 -9.22 30.86
CA TYR A 28 13.51 -7.80 30.55
C TYR A 28 14.80 -7.23 29.96
N ALA A 29 14.71 -6.52 28.84
CA ALA A 29 15.86 -5.92 28.15
C ALA A 29 15.78 -4.39 28.14
N CYS A 30 16.90 -3.73 28.42
CA CYS A 30 17.05 -2.28 28.34
C CYS A 30 18.47 -1.90 27.91
N CYS A 31 18.73 -0.61 27.64
CA CYS A 31 20.10 -0.16 27.39
C CYS A 31 20.95 -0.26 28.66
N LEU A 32 22.24 -0.56 28.52
CA LEU A 32 23.20 -0.59 29.61
C LEU A 32 23.17 0.70 30.45
N GLN A 33 23.11 1.86 29.79
CA GLN A 33 23.02 3.18 30.43
C GLN A 33 21.71 3.39 31.23
N CYS A 34 20.65 2.65 30.90
CA CYS A 34 19.35 2.76 31.54
C CYS A 34 19.19 1.86 32.77
N LEU A 35 20.16 0.97 33.05
CA LEU A 35 20.13 0.13 34.25
C LEU A 35 20.05 0.97 35.53
N ASN A 36 20.76 2.10 35.57
CA ASN A 36 20.79 3.00 36.72
C ASN A 36 19.44 3.69 37.00
N SER A 37 18.53 3.67 36.03
CA SER A 37 17.16 4.20 36.19
C SER A 37 16.17 3.17 36.73
N LEU A 38 16.60 1.93 36.97
CA LEU A 38 15.80 0.90 37.62
C LEU A 38 15.85 1.05 39.14
N GLN A 39 14.78 0.62 39.81
CA GLN A 39 14.73 0.66 41.26
C GLN A 39 15.71 -0.36 41.84
N LYS A 40 16.48 0.04 42.85
CA LYS A 40 17.33 -0.86 43.61
C LYS A 40 16.52 -1.66 44.61
N GLU A 41 16.97 -2.86 44.90
CA GLU A 41 16.48 -3.67 46.00
C GLU A 41 16.62 -2.90 47.33
N PRO A 42 15.59 -2.87 48.21
CA PRO A 42 15.59 -2.05 49.43
C PRO A 42 16.79 -2.30 50.36
N ASP A 43 17.21 -3.55 50.47
CA ASP A 43 18.26 -4.00 51.40
C ASP A 43 19.45 -4.67 50.68
N GLY A 44 19.62 -4.40 49.39
CA GLY A 44 20.60 -5.09 48.55
C GLY A 44 21.12 -4.29 47.36
N GLU A 45 22.05 -4.89 46.62
CA GLU A 45 22.61 -4.32 45.38
C GLU A 45 21.85 -4.76 44.12
N GLY A 46 20.82 -5.60 44.27
CA GLY A 46 20.00 -6.10 43.17
C GLY A 46 19.19 -5.01 42.48
N LEU A 47 18.83 -5.24 41.22
CA LEU A 47 17.93 -4.37 40.46
C LEU A 47 16.56 -5.01 40.29
N LEU A 48 15.51 -4.23 40.55
CA LEU A 48 14.12 -4.64 40.38
C LEU A 48 13.66 -4.39 38.94
N CYS A 49 13.09 -5.41 38.30
CA CYS A 49 12.42 -5.25 37.02
C CYS A 49 11.15 -4.40 37.16
N ARG A 50 11.00 -3.37 36.32
CA ARG A 50 9.85 -2.44 36.37
C ARG A 50 8.48 -3.07 36.07
N PHE A 51 8.46 -4.25 35.43
CA PHE A 51 7.22 -4.90 34.99
C PHE A 51 6.79 -6.09 35.85
N CYS A 52 7.74 -6.80 36.46
CA CYS A 52 7.44 -8.02 37.21
C CYS A 52 8.08 -8.05 38.61
N SER A 53 8.80 -6.99 38.99
CA SER A 53 9.47 -6.85 40.29
C SER A 53 10.48 -7.94 40.64
N VAL A 54 10.82 -8.83 39.71
CA VAL A 54 11.87 -9.83 39.88
C VAL A 54 13.21 -9.11 40.07
N VAL A 55 13.92 -9.46 41.15
CA VAL A 55 15.27 -8.99 41.45
C VAL A 55 16.28 -9.70 40.55
N SER A 56 17.17 -8.93 39.94
CA SER A 56 18.34 -9.43 39.21
C SER A 56 19.62 -8.97 39.91
N GLN A 57 20.43 -9.93 40.34
CA GLN A 57 21.74 -9.67 40.89
C GLN A 57 22.74 -9.37 39.77
N LYS A 58 23.93 -8.87 40.12
CA LYS A 58 24.98 -8.50 39.14
C LYS A 58 25.28 -9.61 38.13
N ASP A 59 25.36 -10.85 38.59
CA ASP A 59 25.67 -12.01 37.73
C ASP A 59 24.48 -12.45 36.86
N ASP A 60 23.25 -12.07 37.23
CA ASP A 60 22.06 -12.33 36.42
C ASP A 60 21.96 -11.38 35.21
N ILE A 61 22.62 -10.22 35.27
CA ILE A 61 22.56 -9.20 34.22
C ILE A 61 23.55 -9.57 33.13
N LYS A 62 23.03 -9.96 31.96
CA LYS A 62 23.86 -10.39 30.82
C LYS A 62 23.72 -9.44 29.63
N PRO A 63 24.83 -9.04 28.99
CA PRO A 63 24.76 -8.33 27.72
C PRO A 63 24.08 -9.19 26.63
N LYS A 64 23.30 -8.53 25.77
CA LYS A 64 22.60 -9.17 24.64
C LYS A 64 23.27 -8.81 23.32
N TYR A 65 24.46 -9.38 23.11
CA TYR A 65 25.26 -9.16 21.90
C TYR A 65 24.51 -9.48 20.60
N LYS A 66 23.68 -10.53 20.60
CA LYS A 66 22.83 -10.88 19.43
C LYS A 66 21.81 -9.78 19.12
N LEU A 67 21.17 -9.20 20.14
CA LEU A 67 20.22 -8.10 19.96
C LEU A 67 20.94 -6.84 19.48
N ARG A 68 22.09 -6.51 20.09
CA ARG A 68 22.97 -5.43 19.63
C ARG A 68 23.33 -5.57 18.15
N ALA A 69 23.78 -6.75 17.73
CA ALA A 69 24.13 -7.03 16.33
C ALA A 69 22.93 -6.85 15.39
N LEU A 70 21.74 -7.35 15.76
CA LEU A 70 20.51 -7.17 14.99
C LEU A 70 20.12 -5.68 14.86
N VAL A 71 20.19 -4.91 15.95
CA VAL A 71 19.92 -3.47 15.93
C VAL A 71 20.89 -2.76 14.98
N SER A 72 22.19 -3.07 15.04
CA SER A 72 23.19 -2.50 14.12
C SER A 72 22.88 -2.82 12.65
N ILE A 73 22.54 -4.07 12.34
CA ILE A 73 22.16 -4.50 10.99
C ILE A 73 20.93 -3.74 10.50
N ILE A 74 19.88 -3.64 11.33
CA ILE A 74 18.64 -2.94 10.96
C ILE A 74 18.93 -1.46 10.68
N LYS A 75 19.71 -0.78 11.53
CA LYS A 75 20.07 0.63 11.33
C LYS A 75 20.85 0.86 10.03
N GLU A 76 21.67 -0.10 9.62
CA GLU A 76 22.41 -0.01 8.36
C GLU A 76 21.53 -0.30 7.12
N LEU A 77 20.66 -1.30 7.21
CA LEU A 77 19.83 -1.75 6.09
C LEU A 77 18.61 -0.86 5.86
N GLU A 78 17.98 -0.33 6.91
CA GLU A 78 16.76 0.47 6.80
C GLU A 78 16.87 1.63 5.80
N PRO A 79 17.88 2.52 5.85
CA PRO A 79 17.98 3.62 4.89
C PRO A 79 18.21 3.13 3.46
N LYS A 80 18.97 2.03 3.29
CA LYS A 80 19.24 1.41 1.98
C LYS A 80 17.95 0.85 1.38
N LEU A 81 17.19 0.09 2.17
CA LEU A 81 15.89 -0.46 1.77
C LEU A 81 14.89 0.66 1.48
N LYS A 82 14.80 1.67 2.34
CA LYS A 82 13.91 2.81 2.12
C LYS A 82 14.20 3.50 0.79
N LYS A 83 15.47 3.70 0.45
CA LYS A 83 15.87 4.30 -0.84
C LYS A 83 15.42 3.46 -2.04
N VAL A 84 15.49 2.14 -1.96
CA VAL A 84 15.08 1.22 -3.05
C VAL A 84 13.56 1.10 -3.14
N LEU A 85 12.88 1.09 -2.00
CA LEU A 85 11.43 0.94 -1.87
C LEU A 85 10.67 2.27 -1.88
N THR A 86 11.30 3.35 -2.38
CA THR A 86 10.63 4.64 -2.58
C THR A 86 10.37 4.84 -4.07
N MET A 87 9.18 5.33 -4.41
CA MET A 87 8.81 5.69 -5.76
C MET A 87 9.83 6.66 -6.36
N ASN A 88 10.32 6.35 -7.56
CA ASN A 88 11.18 7.28 -8.29
C ASN A 88 10.32 8.40 -8.89
N PRO A 89 10.50 9.68 -8.52
CA PRO A 89 9.67 10.77 -9.03
C PRO A 89 9.70 10.90 -10.57
N ARG A 90 10.74 10.38 -11.23
CA ARG A 90 10.84 10.36 -12.70
C ARG A 90 9.78 9.49 -13.36
N MET A 91 9.13 8.58 -12.63
CA MET A 91 8.04 7.75 -13.15
C MET A 91 6.86 8.59 -13.63
N ARG A 92 6.61 9.76 -13.01
CA ARG A 92 5.56 10.70 -13.42
C ARG A 92 5.76 11.27 -14.84
N LYS A 93 6.95 11.15 -15.43
CA LYS A 93 7.17 11.51 -16.84
C LYS A 93 6.46 10.58 -17.82
N PHE A 94 6.06 9.40 -17.35
CA PHE A 94 5.31 8.41 -18.11
C PHE A 94 3.82 8.47 -17.79
N GLN A 95 3.33 9.56 -17.18
CA GLN A 95 1.93 9.67 -16.81
C GLN A 95 1.05 9.67 -18.06
N VAL A 96 0.08 8.76 -18.09
CA VAL A 96 -0.88 8.61 -19.18
C VAL A 96 -2.17 9.30 -18.78
N ASP A 97 -2.68 10.16 -19.67
CA ASP A 97 -4.05 10.67 -19.53
C ASP A 97 -5.04 9.59 -19.97
N MET A 98 -6.03 9.31 -19.13
CA MET A 98 -6.88 8.13 -19.23
C MET A 98 -8.31 8.42 -18.81
N THR A 99 -9.23 7.72 -19.46
CA THR A 99 -10.65 7.65 -19.12
C THR A 99 -11.09 6.20 -18.93
N LEU A 100 -12.25 6.02 -18.31
CA LEU A 100 -12.95 4.76 -18.12
C LEU A 100 -13.67 4.36 -19.41
N ASP A 101 -13.59 3.07 -19.73
CA ASP A 101 -14.25 2.47 -20.88
C ASP A 101 -15.68 2.07 -20.50
N VAL A 102 -16.64 2.94 -20.80
CA VAL A 102 -18.08 2.76 -20.47
C VAL A 102 -18.66 1.49 -21.09
N ASP A 103 -18.08 1.00 -22.18
CA ASP A 103 -18.52 -0.23 -22.83
C ASP A 103 -18.21 -1.48 -22.02
N THR A 104 -17.18 -1.42 -21.18
CA THR A 104 -16.79 -2.50 -20.27
C THR A 104 -17.49 -2.42 -18.91
N ALA A 105 -17.92 -1.22 -18.51
CA ALA A 105 -18.38 -0.95 -17.15
C ALA A 105 -19.62 -1.77 -16.76
N ASN A 106 -19.59 -2.39 -15.60
CA ASN A 106 -20.77 -3.04 -15.04
C ASN A 106 -21.96 -2.05 -14.91
N ASN A 107 -23.18 -2.57 -15.11
CA ASN A 107 -24.40 -1.76 -15.16
C ASN A 107 -24.78 -1.09 -13.83
N TYR A 108 -24.22 -1.54 -12.71
CA TYR A 108 -24.40 -0.90 -11.41
C TYR A 108 -23.38 0.22 -11.15
N LEU A 109 -22.42 0.46 -12.05
CA LEU A 109 -21.45 1.54 -11.90
C LEU A 109 -21.97 2.86 -12.48
N ILE A 110 -21.98 3.87 -11.62
CA ILE A 110 -22.27 5.26 -11.97
C ILE A 110 -20.93 5.93 -12.29
N ILE A 111 -20.76 6.35 -13.54
CA ILE A 111 -19.53 6.97 -14.05
C ILE A 111 -19.78 8.48 -14.19
N SER A 112 -18.80 9.30 -13.81
CA SER A 112 -18.83 10.75 -13.97
C SER A 112 -18.80 11.17 -15.44
N GLU A 113 -19.24 12.40 -15.73
CA GLU A 113 -19.27 12.93 -17.10
C GLU A 113 -17.89 13.02 -17.75
N ASP A 114 -16.85 13.30 -16.95
CA ASP A 114 -15.45 13.34 -17.41
C ASP A 114 -14.83 11.95 -17.62
N LEU A 115 -15.59 10.89 -17.34
CA LEU A 115 -15.20 9.49 -17.45
C LEU A 115 -13.96 9.14 -16.62
N ARG A 116 -13.68 9.84 -15.52
CA ARG A 116 -12.52 9.57 -14.66
C ARG A 116 -12.89 9.04 -13.30
N SER A 117 -14.13 9.18 -12.87
CA SER A 117 -14.59 8.76 -11.57
C SER A 117 -15.77 7.80 -11.69
N PHE A 118 -15.88 6.88 -10.73
CA PHE A 118 -17.03 6.03 -10.62
C PHE A 118 -17.32 5.64 -9.18
N ARG A 119 -18.58 5.26 -8.95
CA ARG A 119 -19.05 4.65 -7.70
C ARG A 119 -20.03 3.54 -8.00
N SER A 120 -20.22 2.65 -7.05
CA SER A 120 -21.17 1.54 -7.15
C SER A 120 -22.55 2.01 -6.66
N GLY A 121 -23.59 1.79 -7.47
CA GLY A 121 -24.97 2.18 -7.17
C GLY A 121 -25.90 0.97 -7.02
N ASP A 122 -27.15 1.24 -6.61
CA ASP A 122 -28.23 0.24 -6.46
C ASP A 122 -29.00 -0.05 -7.73
N LEU A 123 -28.98 0.89 -8.66
CA LEU A 123 -29.78 0.83 -9.87
C LEU A 123 -28.90 0.45 -11.05
N SER A 124 -29.39 -0.53 -11.82
CA SER A 124 -28.84 -0.84 -13.12
C SER A 124 -29.10 0.32 -14.08
N HIS A 125 -28.06 0.73 -14.81
CA HIS A 125 -28.15 1.76 -15.86
C HIS A 125 -28.68 1.20 -17.19
N ASN A 126 -29.00 -0.10 -17.26
CA ASN A 126 -29.54 -0.79 -18.43
C ASN A 126 -28.78 -0.47 -19.73
N ARG A 127 -27.44 -0.32 -19.65
CA ARG A 127 -26.61 -0.20 -20.85
C ARG A 127 -26.70 -1.53 -21.59
N LYS A 128 -26.58 -1.47 -22.92
CA LYS A 128 -26.66 -2.65 -23.78
C LYS A 128 -25.69 -3.72 -23.29
N GLU A 129 -26.20 -4.93 -23.14
CA GLU A 129 -25.37 -6.10 -22.89
C GLU A 129 -24.56 -6.39 -24.16
N GLN A 130 -23.25 -6.49 -23.98
CA GLN A 130 -22.28 -6.78 -25.03
C GLN A 130 -21.15 -7.59 -24.43
N ALA A 131 -20.41 -8.29 -25.29
CA ALA A 131 -19.43 -9.29 -24.87
C ALA A 131 -18.33 -8.70 -23.96
N GLU A 132 -18.00 -7.43 -24.12
CA GLU A 132 -16.95 -6.69 -23.41
C GLU A 132 -17.38 -6.19 -22.03
N ARG A 133 -18.70 -6.18 -21.73
CA ARG A 133 -19.24 -5.62 -20.49
C ARG A 133 -19.17 -6.64 -19.36
N PHE A 134 -18.67 -6.22 -18.19
CA PHE A 134 -18.75 -7.02 -16.98
C PHE A 134 -20.20 -7.12 -16.49
N ASP A 135 -20.81 -8.30 -16.55
CA ASP A 135 -22.21 -8.51 -16.17
C ASP A 135 -22.40 -8.62 -14.64
N THR A 136 -21.41 -9.18 -13.95
CA THR A 136 -21.50 -9.59 -12.53
C THR A 136 -20.53 -8.81 -11.66
N ALA A 137 -19.27 -8.67 -12.09
CA ALA A 137 -18.24 -8.03 -11.29
C ALA A 137 -18.39 -6.50 -11.33
N LEU A 138 -18.42 -5.85 -10.15
CA LEU A 138 -18.47 -4.38 -10.00
C LEU A 138 -17.13 -3.72 -10.37
N CYS A 139 -16.81 -3.76 -11.65
CA CYS A 139 -15.55 -3.27 -12.21
C CYS A 139 -15.72 -2.65 -13.60
N VAL A 140 -14.67 -1.97 -14.03
CA VAL A 140 -14.57 -1.22 -15.29
C VAL A 140 -13.10 -1.19 -15.73
N LEU A 141 -12.86 -1.17 -17.05
CA LEU A 141 -11.52 -1.02 -17.61
C LEU A 141 -11.21 0.43 -17.96
N GLY A 142 -9.92 0.76 -18.02
CA GLY A 142 -9.46 1.99 -18.68
C GLY A 142 -9.46 1.82 -20.20
N THR A 143 -9.63 2.93 -20.92
CA THR A 143 -9.64 2.95 -22.40
C THR A 143 -8.33 2.50 -23.07
N PRO A 144 -7.11 2.77 -22.52
CA PRO A 144 -5.87 2.40 -23.18
C PRO A 144 -5.60 0.90 -23.20
N ARG A 145 -4.92 0.45 -24.26
CA ARG A 145 -4.39 -0.91 -24.46
C ARG A 145 -2.88 -0.85 -24.53
N PHE A 146 -2.19 -1.30 -23.49
CA PHE A 146 -0.73 -1.21 -23.41
C PHE A 146 -0.08 -2.47 -23.96
N THR A 147 0.69 -2.31 -25.05
CA THR A 147 1.45 -3.40 -25.70
C THR A 147 2.96 -3.20 -25.61
N SER A 148 3.42 -2.01 -25.25
CA SER A 148 4.85 -1.67 -25.12
C SER A 148 5.05 -0.42 -24.27
N GLY A 149 6.29 -0.11 -23.92
CA GLY A 149 6.66 1.14 -23.25
C GLY A 149 6.44 1.13 -21.73
N ARG A 150 6.43 2.34 -21.16
CA ARG A 150 6.29 2.60 -19.73
C ARG A 150 5.11 3.54 -19.52
N HIS A 151 4.25 3.20 -18.57
CA HIS A 151 2.99 3.91 -18.31
C HIS A 151 2.79 4.08 -16.82
N TYR A 152 2.40 5.28 -16.42
CA TYR A 152 2.10 5.63 -15.04
C TYR A 152 0.71 6.25 -14.94
N TRP A 153 -0.03 5.91 -13.89
CA TRP A 153 -1.25 6.63 -13.52
C TRP A 153 -1.47 6.55 -12.01
N GLU A 154 -2.26 7.46 -11.47
CA GLU A 154 -2.62 7.51 -10.05
C GLU A 154 -4.13 7.31 -9.91
N VAL A 155 -4.54 6.53 -8.91
CA VAL A 155 -5.95 6.30 -8.57
C VAL A 155 -6.19 6.76 -7.16
N ASP A 156 -7.12 7.69 -6.99
CA ASP A 156 -7.67 8.05 -5.69
C ASP A 156 -8.76 7.04 -5.33
N VAL A 157 -8.54 6.30 -4.25
CA VAL A 157 -9.49 5.31 -3.70
C VAL A 157 -10.32 5.90 -2.56
N GLY A 158 -10.01 7.14 -2.13
CA GLY A 158 -10.76 7.90 -1.15
C GLY A 158 -11.01 7.13 0.16
N THR A 159 -12.28 7.04 0.54
CA THR A 159 -12.77 6.34 1.74
C THR A 159 -13.25 4.91 1.48
N SER A 160 -13.04 4.41 0.27
CA SER A 160 -13.54 3.09 -0.17
C SER A 160 -12.99 1.98 0.72
N GLN A 161 -13.87 1.13 1.26
CA GLN A 161 -13.46 0.00 2.11
C GLN A 161 -13.03 -1.22 1.29
N VAL A 162 -13.62 -1.40 0.10
CA VAL A 162 -13.35 -2.54 -0.79
C VAL A 162 -13.10 -2.02 -2.21
N TRP A 163 -11.89 -2.29 -2.70
CA TRP A 163 -11.45 -1.86 -4.03
C TRP A 163 -10.30 -2.72 -4.52
N ASP A 164 -10.11 -2.80 -5.83
CA ASP A 164 -8.93 -3.37 -6.48
C ASP A 164 -8.54 -2.49 -7.66
N VAL A 165 -7.24 -2.24 -7.81
CA VAL A 165 -6.68 -1.46 -8.91
C VAL A 165 -5.43 -2.13 -9.47
N GLY A 166 -5.21 -2.00 -10.77
CA GLY A 166 -4.05 -2.57 -11.44
C GLY A 166 -4.29 -2.73 -12.92
N VAL A 167 -3.91 -3.88 -13.45
CA VAL A 167 -4.17 -4.24 -14.85
C VAL A 167 -4.77 -5.63 -14.98
N CYS A 168 -5.51 -5.84 -16.07
CA CYS A 168 -5.91 -7.15 -16.54
C CYS A 168 -5.49 -7.37 -18.00
N LYS A 169 -5.39 -8.62 -18.42
CA LYS A 169 -5.22 -8.97 -19.83
C LYS A 169 -6.44 -8.53 -20.65
N GLU A 170 -6.27 -8.20 -21.92
CA GLU A 170 -7.40 -7.90 -22.83
C GLU A 170 -8.35 -9.09 -22.98
N SER A 171 -7.84 -10.33 -22.93
CA SER A 171 -8.62 -11.55 -23.14
C SER A 171 -9.39 -12.06 -21.91
N VAL A 172 -9.37 -11.35 -20.77
CA VAL A 172 -10.12 -11.80 -19.58
C VAL A 172 -11.60 -11.92 -19.90
N ASN A 173 -12.24 -12.99 -19.44
CA ASN A 173 -13.68 -13.16 -19.62
C ASN A 173 -14.44 -12.18 -18.70
N PRO A 174 -15.23 -11.25 -19.24
CA PRO A 174 -15.98 -10.31 -18.42
C PRO A 174 -17.32 -10.89 -17.92
N GLN A 175 -17.73 -12.05 -18.43
CA GLN A 175 -19.01 -12.68 -18.07
C GLN A 175 -18.87 -13.56 -16.82
N GLY A 176 -19.87 -13.48 -15.94
CA GLY A 176 -19.93 -14.19 -14.68
C GLY A 176 -18.99 -13.65 -13.61
N LYS A 177 -18.84 -14.44 -12.54
CA LYS A 177 -17.98 -14.07 -11.40
C LYS A 177 -16.50 -14.19 -11.79
N ILE A 178 -15.75 -13.11 -11.62
CA ILE A 178 -14.31 -13.09 -11.83
C ILE A 178 -13.55 -13.57 -10.58
N VAL A 179 -12.41 -14.23 -10.82
CA VAL A 179 -11.44 -14.58 -9.77
C VAL A 179 -10.22 -13.67 -9.94
N LEU A 180 -10.07 -12.71 -9.03
CA LEU A 180 -8.94 -11.77 -9.06
C LEU A 180 -7.64 -12.48 -8.66
N SER A 181 -6.92 -12.98 -9.66
CA SER A 181 -5.61 -13.60 -9.50
C SER A 181 -4.75 -13.45 -10.76
N SER A 182 -3.44 -13.51 -10.55
CA SER A 182 -2.41 -13.45 -11.59
C SER A 182 -2.53 -14.57 -12.61
N GLU A 183 -2.90 -15.79 -12.18
CA GLU A 183 -3.16 -16.93 -13.09
C GLU A 183 -4.34 -16.67 -14.04
N HIS A 184 -5.34 -15.90 -13.60
CA HIS A 184 -6.51 -15.52 -14.40
C HIS A 184 -6.31 -14.20 -15.14
N GLY A 185 -5.08 -13.67 -15.18
CA GLY A 185 -4.74 -12.48 -15.93
C GLY A 185 -4.99 -11.16 -15.21
N PHE A 186 -5.14 -11.16 -13.87
CA PHE A 186 -5.31 -9.95 -13.06
C PHE A 186 -4.07 -9.67 -12.21
N LEU A 187 -3.42 -8.53 -12.44
CA LEU A 187 -2.29 -8.04 -11.65
C LEU A 187 -2.75 -6.79 -10.90
N THR A 188 -3.30 -7.01 -9.71
CA THR A 188 -3.95 -5.96 -8.91
C THR A 188 -3.44 -5.95 -7.48
N VAL A 189 -3.56 -4.79 -6.86
CA VAL A 189 -3.56 -4.63 -5.40
C VAL A 189 -4.90 -4.09 -4.98
N GLY A 190 -5.36 -4.49 -3.80
CA GLY A 190 -6.68 -4.13 -3.33
C GLY A 190 -6.81 -4.10 -1.83
N CYS A 191 -7.95 -3.59 -1.38
CA CYS A 191 -8.40 -3.57 0.00
C CYS A 191 -9.67 -4.41 0.13
N ARG A 192 -9.80 -5.11 1.26
CA ARG A 192 -10.98 -5.85 1.69
C ARG A 192 -11.50 -5.26 3.00
N GLU A 193 -12.69 -5.71 3.41
CA GLU A 193 -13.27 -5.35 4.71
C GLU A 193 -12.26 -5.52 5.85
N GLY A 194 -12.29 -4.59 6.82
CA GLY A 194 -11.33 -4.56 7.93
C GLY A 194 -9.95 -4.00 7.56
N LYS A 195 -9.81 -3.28 6.45
CA LYS A 195 -8.54 -2.70 5.96
C LYS A 195 -7.45 -3.75 5.72
N VAL A 196 -7.86 -4.89 5.17
CA VAL A 196 -6.93 -5.95 4.77
C VAL A 196 -6.50 -5.71 3.33
N PHE A 197 -5.21 -5.44 3.14
CA PHE A 197 -4.65 -5.18 1.81
C PHE A 197 -4.00 -6.45 1.25
N ALA A 198 -4.16 -6.70 -0.04
CA ALA A 198 -3.58 -7.88 -0.70
C ALA A 198 -3.19 -7.60 -2.15
N ALA A 199 -2.20 -8.35 -2.65
CA ALA A 199 -1.90 -8.48 -4.07
C ALA A 199 -2.53 -9.78 -4.62
N SER A 200 -2.99 -9.74 -5.88
CA SER A 200 -3.65 -10.84 -6.58
C SER A 200 -2.71 -12.00 -6.98
N THR A 201 -1.73 -12.36 -6.15
CA THR A 201 -0.90 -13.55 -6.34
C THR A 201 -1.67 -14.83 -6.04
N VAL A 202 -1.07 -15.99 -6.34
CA VAL A 202 -1.61 -17.30 -5.97
C VAL A 202 -0.58 -18.02 -5.08
N PRO A 203 -0.85 -18.20 -3.77
CA PRO A 203 -1.97 -17.64 -3.00
C PRO A 203 -1.88 -16.11 -2.87
N MET A 204 -2.97 -15.44 -2.48
CA MET A 204 -3.00 -13.98 -2.28
C MET A 204 -1.95 -13.54 -1.26
N THR A 205 -1.16 -12.51 -1.59
CA THR A 205 -0.09 -11.99 -0.73
C THR A 205 -0.65 -10.86 0.13
N PRO A 206 -0.70 -10.99 1.48
CA PRO A 206 -1.08 -9.89 2.36
C PRO A 206 -0.05 -8.75 2.31
N LEU A 207 -0.55 -7.52 2.28
CA LEU A 207 0.26 -6.31 2.17
C LEU A 207 0.19 -5.48 3.45
N TRP A 208 1.35 -5.05 3.94
CA TRP A 208 1.48 -4.24 5.16
C TRP A 208 1.71 -2.77 4.80
N VAL A 209 0.64 -2.10 4.38
CA VAL A 209 0.65 -0.68 3.96
C VAL A 209 0.06 0.23 5.04
N SER A 210 0.19 1.55 4.85
CA SER A 210 -0.44 2.53 5.74
C SER A 210 -1.97 2.35 5.75
N PRO A 211 -2.64 2.30 6.91
CA PRO A 211 -4.10 2.27 7.00
C PRO A 211 -4.80 3.54 6.46
N GLN A 212 -4.02 4.57 6.10
CA GLN A 212 -4.48 5.82 5.49
C GLN A 212 -4.22 5.88 3.98
N LEU A 213 -3.90 4.74 3.35
CA LEU A 213 -3.73 4.63 1.90
C LEU A 213 -5.01 5.07 1.19
N HIS A 214 -4.96 6.21 0.51
CA HIS A 214 -6.07 6.77 -0.27
C HIS A 214 -5.69 7.07 -1.72
N ARG A 215 -4.39 6.98 -2.07
CA ARG A 215 -3.93 7.18 -3.45
C ARG A 215 -2.85 6.19 -3.84
N VAL A 216 -3.11 5.42 -4.91
CA VAL A 216 -2.23 4.39 -5.43
C VAL A 216 -1.63 4.84 -6.75
N GLY A 217 -0.30 4.88 -6.82
CA GLY A 217 0.45 5.08 -8.05
C GLY A 217 0.76 3.74 -8.69
N ILE A 218 0.43 3.58 -9.97
CA ILE A 218 0.58 2.33 -10.70
C ILE A 218 1.55 2.57 -11.85
N PHE A 219 2.59 1.74 -11.94
CA PHE A 219 3.62 1.85 -12.95
C PHE A 219 3.81 0.54 -13.68
N LEU A 220 3.38 0.52 -14.94
CA LEU A 220 3.56 -0.59 -15.86
C LEU A 220 4.81 -0.33 -16.71
N ASP A 221 5.79 -1.22 -16.62
CA ASP A 221 6.95 -1.25 -17.51
C ASP A 221 6.89 -2.55 -18.32
N VAL A 222 6.34 -2.45 -19.53
CA VAL A 222 6.16 -3.60 -20.43
C VAL A 222 7.52 -4.12 -20.88
N GLY A 223 8.49 -3.24 -21.11
CA GLY A 223 9.85 -3.63 -21.54
C GLY A 223 10.62 -4.38 -20.46
N MET A 224 10.41 -4.00 -19.19
CA MET A 224 10.97 -4.71 -18.02
C MET A 224 10.06 -5.83 -17.51
N THR A 225 8.94 -6.12 -18.17
CA THR A 225 7.95 -7.15 -17.76
C THR A 225 7.52 -7.00 -16.29
N SER A 226 7.20 -5.77 -15.86
CA SER A 226 6.84 -5.52 -14.46
C SER A 226 5.71 -4.53 -14.30
N ILE A 227 4.96 -4.68 -13.22
CA ILE A 227 4.02 -3.67 -12.74
C ILE A 227 4.23 -3.43 -11.25
N ALA A 228 4.46 -2.18 -10.87
CA ALA A 228 4.75 -1.75 -9.52
C ALA A 228 3.69 -0.79 -8.99
N PHE A 229 3.41 -0.89 -7.68
CA PHE A 229 2.39 -0.15 -6.96
C PHE A 229 3.04 0.65 -5.84
N TYR A 230 2.59 1.89 -5.64
CA TYR A 230 3.13 2.81 -4.65
C TYR A 230 2.02 3.55 -3.92
N ASN A 231 2.23 3.81 -2.64
CA ASN A 231 1.43 4.78 -1.90
C ASN A 231 1.93 6.17 -2.30
N VAL A 232 1.10 6.96 -2.97
CA VAL A 232 1.53 8.27 -3.49
C VAL A 232 1.78 9.26 -2.36
N SER A 233 1.10 9.11 -1.22
CA SER A 233 1.16 10.06 -0.11
C SER A 233 2.54 10.10 0.57
N ASP A 234 3.17 8.94 0.74
CA ASP A 234 4.49 8.83 1.38
C ASP A 234 5.59 8.33 0.41
N GLY A 235 5.22 7.97 -0.82
CA GLY A 235 6.10 7.41 -1.83
C GLY A 235 6.53 5.98 -1.57
N CYS A 236 6.01 5.30 -0.54
CA CYS A 236 6.40 3.94 -0.21
C CYS A 236 5.91 2.96 -1.29
N HIS A 237 6.78 2.01 -1.63
CA HIS A 237 6.42 0.83 -2.42
C HIS A 237 5.38 -0.02 -1.69
N ILE A 238 4.40 -0.51 -2.45
CA ILE A 238 3.35 -1.40 -1.98
C ILE A 238 3.66 -2.83 -2.43
N TYR A 239 3.79 -3.03 -3.75
CA TYR A 239 4.01 -4.35 -4.33
C TYR A 239 4.54 -4.25 -5.76
N THR A 240 5.21 -5.28 -6.26
CA THR A 240 5.61 -5.40 -7.67
C THR A 240 5.39 -6.82 -8.17
N PHE A 241 4.67 -6.96 -9.27
CA PHE A 241 4.69 -8.18 -10.08
C PHE A 241 5.83 -8.06 -11.10
N ILE A 242 6.57 -9.16 -11.29
CA ILE A 242 7.70 -9.26 -12.20
C ILE A 242 7.45 -10.41 -13.19
N GLU A 243 8.22 -10.43 -14.28
CA GLU A 243 8.14 -11.48 -15.32
C GLU A 243 6.73 -11.62 -15.89
N ILE A 244 6.00 -10.49 -16.01
CA ILE A 244 4.63 -10.50 -16.51
C ILE A 244 4.61 -10.82 -18.01
N PRO A 245 3.64 -11.61 -18.49
CA PRO A 245 3.55 -11.96 -19.90
C PRO A 245 3.23 -10.74 -20.76
N VAL A 246 3.81 -10.69 -21.96
CA VAL A 246 3.64 -9.60 -22.94
C VAL A 246 3.07 -10.08 -24.28
N CYS A 247 2.39 -11.23 -24.27
CA CYS A 247 1.80 -11.84 -25.46
C CYS A 247 0.52 -11.14 -25.94
N GLU A 248 -0.08 -10.30 -25.10
CA GLU A 248 -1.33 -9.61 -25.36
C GLU A 248 -1.36 -8.25 -24.63
N PRO A 249 -2.26 -7.32 -25.01
CA PRO A 249 -2.35 -6.02 -24.37
C PRO A 249 -2.78 -6.10 -22.90
N TRP A 250 -2.23 -5.19 -22.10
CA TRP A 250 -2.68 -4.92 -20.73
C TRP A 250 -3.67 -3.75 -20.70
N ARG A 251 -4.76 -3.93 -19.98
CA ARG A 251 -5.79 -2.91 -19.72
C ARG A 251 -5.73 -2.47 -18.27
N PRO A 252 -5.80 -1.16 -17.98
CA PRO A 252 -6.07 -0.68 -16.64
C PRO A 252 -7.37 -1.30 -16.10
N PHE A 253 -7.34 -1.76 -14.87
CA PHE A 253 -8.45 -2.43 -14.21
C PHE A 253 -8.80 -1.72 -12.91
N PHE A 254 -10.10 -1.49 -12.71
CA PHE A 254 -10.63 -0.84 -11.51
C PHE A 254 -11.88 -1.60 -11.03
N ALA A 255 -11.89 -2.02 -9.77
CA ALA A 255 -13.05 -2.60 -9.12
C ALA A 255 -13.35 -1.87 -7.81
N HIS A 256 -14.63 -1.73 -7.52
CA HIS A 256 -15.11 -1.10 -6.29
C HIS A 256 -16.39 -1.79 -5.84
N GLN A 257 -16.37 -2.33 -4.64
CA GLN A 257 -17.56 -2.88 -3.99
C GLN A 257 -18.00 -1.96 -2.87
N ARG A 258 -19.30 -1.92 -2.63
CA ARG A 258 -19.86 -1.13 -1.54
C ARG A 258 -19.56 -1.79 -0.21
N GLY A 259 -19.04 -1.01 0.74
CA GLY A 259 -18.87 -1.46 2.12
C GLY A 259 -20.16 -1.38 2.95
N SER A 260 -21.16 -0.62 2.49
CA SER A 260 -22.48 -0.47 3.11
C SER A 260 -23.52 0.03 2.11
N GLN A 261 -24.80 0.02 2.49
CA GLN A 261 -25.88 0.51 1.63
C GLN A 261 -25.75 2.02 1.31
N ASP A 262 -25.22 2.79 2.25
CA ASP A 262 -25.00 4.24 2.13
C ASP A 262 -23.60 4.61 1.59
N ASP A 263 -22.86 3.65 1.03
CA ASP A 263 -21.49 3.90 0.56
C ASP A 263 -21.48 4.93 -0.60
N GLN A 264 -21.03 6.15 -0.28
CA GLN A 264 -20.82 7.24 -1.23
C GLN A 264 -19.37 7.33 -1.71
N SER A 265 -18.55 6.30 -1.43
CA SER A 265 -17.15 6.32 -1.84
C SER A 265 -17.02 6.32 -3.35
N ILE A 266 -16.00 7.01 -3.84
CA ILE A 266 -15.72 7.21 -5.25
C ILE A 266 -14.30 6.74 -5.50
N LEU A 267 -14.09 5.97 -6.58
CA LEU A 267 -12.78 5.76 -7.16
C LEU A 267 -12.57 6.75 -8.30
N SER A 268 -11.41 7.40 -8.36
CA SER A 268 -11.12 8.42 -9.38
C SER A 268 -9.72 8.26 -9.95
N ILE A 269 -9.59 8.31 -11.28
CA ILE A 269 -8.31 8.45 -11.97
C ILE A 269 -7.85 9.90 -11.79
N CYS A 270 -6.69 10.11 -11.19
CA CYS A 270 -6.15 11.45 -11.00
C CYS A 270 -5.66 12.02 -12.35
N PRO A 271 -6.00 13.28 -12.69
CA PRO A 271 -5.59 13.89 -13.94
C PRO A 271 -4.07 14.10 -14.00
N VAL A 272 -3.55 14.22 -15.22
CA VAL A 272 -2.15 14.59 -15.44
C VAL A 272 -1.92 16.01 -14.96
N ILE A 273 -1.01 16.19 -14.00
CA ILE A 273 -0.63 17.53 -13.54
C ILE A 273 0.36 18.09 -14.56
N ASN A 274 -0.14 18.86 -15.53
CA ASN A 274 0.72 19.68 -16.36
C ASN A 274 1.38 20.75 -15.48
N SER A 275 2.72 20.79 -15.45
CA SER A 275 3.51 21.80 -14.74
C SER A 275 3.27 23.24 -15.23
N ALA A 276 2.35 23.45 -16.18
CA ALA A 276 1.95 24.74 -16.73
C ALA A 276 0.71 25.36 -16.03
N SER A 277 -0.05 24.61 -15.22
CA SER A 277 -1.25 25.14 -14.54
C SER A 277 -0.98 25.74 -13.16
N ALA A 278 0.29 25.84 -12.74
CA ALA A 278 0.68 26.61 -11.56
C ALA A 278 0.75 28.11 -11.84
N SER A 279 -0.28 28.69 -12.47
CA SER A 279 -0.49 30.13 -12.42
C SER A 279 -1.16 30.46 -11.09
N GLY A 280 -0.41 31.13 -10.21
CA GLY A 280 -0.87 31.54 -8.88
C GLY A 280 -2.17 32.35 -8.90
N PRO A 281 -2.87 32.46 -7.76
CA PRO A 281 -4.15 33.15 -7.69
C PRO A 281 -4.00 34.60 -8.14
N VAL A 282 -4.73 34.96 -9.21
CA VAL A 282 -4.86 36.34 -9.66
C VAL A 282 -5.65 37.08 -8.59
N SER A 283 -5.00 38.03 -7.91
CA SER A 283 -5.65 38.93 -6.97
C SER A 283 -6.60 39.85 -7.73
N SER A 284 -7.91 39.55 -7.69
CA SER A 284 -8.93 40.52 -8.06
C SER A 284 -9.09 41.52 -6.91
N GLY A 285 -8.31 42.60 -6.95
CA GLY A 285 -8.48 43.78 -6.12
C GLY A 285 -8.78 45.00 -6.98
N GLY A 286 -9.92 45.66 -6.74
CA GLY A 286 -10.34 46.92 -7.34
C GLY A 286 -11.71 46.80 -8.01
N LYS A 287 -12.74 47.58 -7.67
CA LYS A 287 -12.83 48.90 -7.03
C LYS A 287 -13.95 48.94 -6.01
#